data_AF-A0AAW0GFX4-F1
#
_entry.id   AF-A0AAW0GFX4-F1
#
_cell.length_a   1.000
_cell.length_b   1.000
_cell.length_c   1.000
_cell.angle_alpha   90.00
_cell.angle_beta   90.00
_cell.angle_gamma   90.00
#
_symmetry.space_group_name_H-M   'P 1'
#
loop_
_entity.id
_entity.type
_entity.pdbx_description
1 polymer ?
#
loop_
_entity_poly.entity_id
_entity_poly.type
_entity_poly.pdbx_seq_one_letter_code
_entity_poly.pdbx_strand_id
1 'polypeptide(L)'
;MRHHITVTDPSNEFTYGLLDAYRKRLPDDHEKRSEFMFIDKLPSGWLAWGDSYDAYTLPTSGLHNLWDHDCQNAVDVFRSFGLKPDFWEGLSVQYVSANEDSDQIQLSEVYCVQSIVQIVGEEVFAVLQPVITRLLEEEDKNKQRVAAQMMLGIIHGSKHWPADNQTKLWEWFELRLAGIFNQKDKDVMNIWSCFIGFLFTDRDPRRYQPVMNHLMHLLHSIDFNGESAFDITKALGFFRSFYCNVGLKGYAWTEDILNICWTHIDSRYEEVLTCISGMLISIGNTMWYPSPSLRTAETVIRESRTLPLVNDLMGVREHIFKTRVMELVESFKIWRDQRVSGPQASHSTYDRVGFLVCSWLFWSLA
;
A
#
# COMPACT_ATOMS: atom_id res chain seq x y z
N MET A 1 6.57 -21.52 -0.31
CA MET A 1 7.32 -22.10 0.83
C MET A 1 8.17 -21.01 1.49
N ARG A 2 8.45 -21.06 2.81
CA ARG A 2 9.31 -20.09 3.51
C ARG A 2 10.78 -20.48 3.36
N HIS A 3 11.64 -19.49 3.14
CA HIS A 3 13.09 -19.60 2.99
C HIS A 3 13.77 -18.60 3.92
N HIS A 4 14.84 -19.01 4.58
CA HIS A 4 15.70 -18.12 5.36
C HIS A 4 16.91 -17.73 4.52
N ILE A 5 16.98 -16.46 4.11
CA ILE A 5 18.04 -15.95 3.24
C ILE A 5 19.08 -15.25 4.11
N THR A 6 20.32 -15.74 4.09
CA THR A 6 21.44 -15.13 4.80
C THR A 6 21.85 -13.81 4.16
N VAL A 7 22.05 -12.77 4.97
CA VAL A 7 22.61 -11.50 4.52
C VAL A 7 24.12 -11.64 4.46
N THR A 8 24.66 -11.69 3.25
CA THR A 8 26.12 -11.86 3.01
C THR A 8 26.84 -10.53 2.77
N ASP A 9 26.10 -9.52 2.32
CA ASP A 9 26.63 -8.17 2.07
C ASP A 9 25.66 -7.11 2.63
N PRO A 10 25.87 -6.60 3.85
CA PRO A 10 25.05 -5.55 4.44
C PRO A 10 25.44 -4.15 3.94
N SER A 11 25.81 -4.01 2.66
CA SER A 11 26.11 -2.73 2.03
C SER A 11 24.86 -1.86 1.81
N ASN A 12 25.09 -0.57 1.53
CA ASN A 12 24.00 0.32 1.12
C ASN A 12 23.45 -0.11 -0.24
N GLU A 13 24.33 -0.50 -1.17
CA GLU A 13 24.02 -0.99 -2.51
C GLU A 13 23.13 -2.23 -2.46
N PHE A 14 23.43 -3.20 -1.58
CA PHE A 14 22.57 -4.36 -1.37
C PHE A 14 21.15 -3.94 -0.96
N THR A 15 21.04 -3.03 0.01
CA THR A 15 19.73 -2.59 0.48
C THR A 15 18.95 -1.86 -0.60
N TYR A 16 19.55 -0.91 -1.30
CA TYR A 16 18.87 -0.18 -2.37
C TYR A 16 18.47 -1.12 -3.52
N GLY A 17 19.35 -2.06 -3.90
CA GLY A 17 19.02 -3.07 -4.90
C GLY A 17 17.86 -3.97 -4.50
N LEU A 18 17.75 -4.30 -3.20
CA LEU A 18 16.63 -5.05 -2.64
C LEU A 18 15.33 -4.23 -2.66
N LEU A 19 15.39 -2.96 -2.26
CA LEU A 19 14.24 -2.07 -2.26
C LEU A 19 13.71 -1.84 -3.69
N ASP A 20 14.60 -1.57 -4.65
CA ASP A 20 14.25 -1.43 -6.07
C ASP A 20 13.64 -2.71 -6.66
N ALA A 21 13.93 -3.89 -6.10
CA ALA A 21 13.37 -5.14 -6.58
C ALA A 21 11.84 -5.26 -6.34
N TYR A 22 11.25 -4.45 -5.46
CA TYR A 22 9.81 -4.47 -5.19
C TYR A 22 8.95 -3.93 -6.34
N ARG A 23 9.50 -3.09 -7.22
CA ARG A 23 8.79 -2.65 -8.44
C ARG A 23 8.93 -3.60 -9.62
N LYS A 24 9.78 -4.63 -9.51
CA LYS A 24 10.01 -5.58 -10.62
C LYS A 24 8.72 -6.38 -10.88
N ARG A 25 8.30 -6.38 -12.15
CA ARG A 25 7.17 -7.18 -12.63
C ARG A 25 7.48 -8.67 -12.44
N LEU A 26 6.46 -9.44 -12.08
CA LEU A 26 6.57 -10.89 -12.05
C LEU A 26 6.79 -11.44 -13.46
N PRO A 27 7.59 -12.52 -13.62
CA PRO A 27 7.69 -13.21 -14.89
C PRO A 27 6.31 -13.70 -15.36
N ASP A 28 6.02 -13.56 -16.66
CA ASP A 28 4.80 -14.12 -17.26
C ASP A 28 4.86 -15.66 -17.36
N ASP A 29 6.07 -16.20 -17.34
CA ASP A 29 6.35 -17.65 -17.33
C ASP A 29 6.03 -18.28 -15.96
N HIS A 30 5.20 -19.32 -15.98
CA HIS A 30 4.69 -19.96 -14.75
C HIS A 30 5.79 -20.69 -13.95
N GLU A 31 6.76 -21.31 -14.63
CA GLU A 31 7.89 -21.99 -13.96
C GLU A 31 8.76 -20.95 -13.25
N LYS A 32 9.13 -19.87 -13.95
CA LYS A 32 9.92 -18.77 -13.36
C LYS A 32 9.17 -18.05 -12.24
N ARG A 33 7.84 -17.97 -12.32
CA ARG A 33 7.01 -17.37 -11.26
C ARG A 33 6.98 -18.23 -10.00
N SER A 34 7.09 -19.56 -10.13
CA SER A 34 7.14 -20.49 -8.99
C SER A 34 8.45 -20.35 -8.19
N GLU A 35 9.55 -20.01 -8.88
CA GLU A 35 10.87 -19.76 -8.27
C GLU A 35 11.01 -18.34 -7.70
N PHE A 36 10.07 -17.44 -8.02
CA PHE A 36 10.13 -16.05 -7.60
C PHE A 36 10.00 -15.89 -6.08
N MET A 37 10.90 -15.11 -5.49
CA MET A 37 10.94 -14.85 -4.05
C MET A 37 10.21 -13.57 -3.67
N PHE A 38 9.20 -13.72 -2.81
CA PHE A 38 8.44 -12.64 -2.19
C PHE A 38 8.96 -12.36 -0.78
N ILE A 39 9.12 -11.09 -0.43
CA ILE A 39 9.60 -10.63 0.88
C ILE A 39 8.47 -9.83 1.55
N ASP A 40 7.67 -10.56 2.33
CA ASP A 40 6.45 -10.03 2.95
C ASP A 40 6.75 -9.08 4.11
N LYS A 41 7.76 -9.36 4.91
CA LYS A 41 8.18 -8.48 6.01
C LYS A 41 9.66 -8.19 5.88
N LEU A 42 10.05 -6.97 6.20
CA LEU A 42 11.43 -6.53 6.22
C LEU A 42 11.78 -6.07 7.64
N PRO A 43 12.08 -7.01 8.56
CA PRO A 43 12.26 -6.70 9.98
C PRO A 43 13.59 -5.99 10.28
N SER A 44 14.54 -6.00 9.35
CA SER A 44 15.85 -5.36 9.47
C SER A 44 16.25 -4.68 8.16
N GLY A 45 17.38 -3.99 8.15
CA GLY A 45 17.91 -3.29 6.97
C GLY A 45 17.75 -1.77 7.00
N TRP A 46 16.79 -1.25 7.79
CA TRP A 46 16.61 0.21 7.98
C TRP A 46 17.81 0.91 8.61
N LEU A 47 18.35 0.33 9.68
CA LEU A 47 19.55 0.86 10.33
C LEU A 47 20.71 -0.12 10.21
N ALA A 48 20.43 -1.38 10.53
CA ALA A 48 21.33 -2.50 10.37
C ALA A 48 20.56 -3.73 9.92
N TRP A 49 21.24 -4.62 9.19
CA TRP A 49 20.76 -5.94 8.86
C TRP A 49 20.99 -6.91 10.02
N GLY A 50 20.06 -7.84 10.22
CA GLY A 50 20.32 -9.07 10.94
C GLY A 50 21.00 -10.11 10.03
N ASP A 51 21.31 -11.29 10.59
CA ASP A 51 22.03 -12.34 9.85
C ASP A 51 21.22 -12.93 8.69
N SER A 52 19.89 -12.83 8.74
CA SER A 52 19.00 -13.34 7.70
C SER A 52 17.65 -12.62 7.66
N TYR A 53 16.93 -12.81 6.55
CA TYR A 53 15.52 -12.41 6.40
C TYR A 53 14.69 -13.51 5.74
N ASP A 54 13.38 -13.42 5.90
CA ASP A 54 12.45 -14.39 5.32
C ASP A 54 12.03 -14.02 3.89
N ALA A 55 12.15 -14.99 3.00
CA ALA A 55 11.58 -14.95 1.67
C ALA A 55 10.60 -16.11 1.47
N TYR A 56 9.70 -15.96 0.50
CA TYR A 56 8.64 -16.93 0.26
C TYR A 56 8.48 -17.22 -1.24
N THR A 57 8.39 -18.49 -1.62
CA THR A 57 7.93 -18.91 -2.95
C THR A 57 6.42 -19.19 -2.96
N LEU A 58 5.80 -19.23 -4.14
CA LEU A 58 4.40 -19.64 -4.26
C LEU A 58 4.21 -21.12 -3.87
N PRO A 59 3.04 -21.49 -3.31
CA PRO A 59 2.70 -22.89 -3.07
C PRO A 59 2.45 -23.63 -4.39
N THR A 60 2.97 -24.86 -4.50
CA THR A 60 2.77 -25.76 -5.65
C THR A 60 1.69 -26.81 -5.42
N SER A 61 1.31 -27.08 -4.17
CA SER A 61 0.29 -28.07 -3.80
C SER A 61 -0.83 -27.45 -2.95
N GLY A 62 -2.01 -28.09 -2.97
CA GLY A 62 -3.18 -27.70 -2.17
C GLY A 62 -2.97 -27.84 -0.66
N LEU A 63 -3.85 -27.20 0.11
CA LEU A 63 -3.78 -27.16 1.58
C LEU A 63 -4.11 -28.49 2.27
N HIS A 64 -4.74 -29.44 1.57
CA HIS A 64 -5.22 -30.70 2.13
C HIS A 64 -4.16 -31.58 2.81
N ASN A 65 -2.88 -31.37 2.49
CA ASN A 65 -1.76 -32.11 3.09
C ASN A 65 -1.03 -31.35 4.20
N LEU A 66 -1.54 -30.19 4.63
CA LEU A 66 -0.87 -29.33 5.62
C LEU A 66 -1.32 -29.57 7.06
N TRP A 67 -2.52 -30.12 7.26
CA TRP A 67 -3.05 -30.38 8.60
C TRP A 67 -2.62 -31.75 9.10
N ASP A 68 -2.17 -31.81 10.35
CA ASP A 68 -1.91 -33.07 11.03
C ASP A 68 -3.21 -33.89 11.10
N HIS A 69 -3.10 -35.22 10.98
CA HIS A 69 -4.25 -36.13 10.98
C HIS A 69 -5.14 -35.94 12.21
N ASP A 70 -4.57 -35.63 13.37
CA ASP A 70 -5.31 -35.41 14.62
C ASP A 70 -6.20 -34.16 14.59
N CYS A 71 -5.94 -33.22 13.67
CA CYS A 71 -6.72 -32.00 13.49
C CYS A 71 -7.92 -32.18 12.54
N GLN A 72 -8.06 -33.34 11.89
CA GLN A 72 -9.05 -33.52 10.82
C GLN A 72 -10.49 -33.25 11.27
N ASN A 73 -10.86 -33.65 12.50
CA ASN A 73 -12.18 -33.38 13.06
C ASN A 73 -12.49 -31.87 13.14
N ALA A 74 -11.50 -31.06 13.52
CA ALA A 74 -11.68 -29.61 13.57
C ALA A 74 -11.81 -29.03 12.16
N VAL A 75 -10.96 -29.46 11.23
CA VAL A 75 -11.01 -29.06 9.82
C VAL A 75 -12.38 -29.39 9.21
N ASP A 76 -12.91 -30.59 9.47
CA ASP A 76 -14.23 -31.02 8.99
C ASP A 76 -15.35 -30.14 9.54
N VAL A 77 -15.27 -29.71 10.81
CA VAL A 77 -16.22 -28.75 11.37
C VAL A 77 -16.18 -27.42 10.62
N PHE A 78 -14.99 -26.86 10.38
CA PHE A 78 -14.85 -25.62 9.60
C PHE A 78 -15.38 -25.78 8.17
N ARG A 79 -15.10 -26.91 7.52
CA ARG A 79 -15.62 -27.21 6.17
C ARG A 79 -17.14 -27.36 6.15
N SER A 80 -17.73 -27.93 7.20
CA SER A 80 -19.18 -28.19 7.28
C SER A 80 -20.06 -26.94 7.21
N PHE A 81 -19.53 -25.77 7.60
CA PHE A 81 -20.21 -24.48 7.47
C PHE A 81 -19.54 -23.56 6.44
N GLY A 82 -18.21 -23.58 6.33
CA GLY A 82 -17.48 -22.71 5.40
C GLY A 82 -17.76 -23.01 3.92
N LEU A 83 -18.26 -24.20 3.60
CA LEU A 83 -18.69 -24.57 2.25
C LEU A 83 -20.19 -24.37 2.01
N LYS A 84 -20.91 -23.69 2.91
CA LYS A 84 -22.35 -23.39 2.75
C LYS A 84 -22.55 -21.91 2.38
N PRO A 85 -23.26 -21.60 1.27
CA PRO A 85 -23.60 -20.22 0.92
C PRO A 85 -24.31 -19.46 2.04
N ASP A 86 -25.32 -20.09 2.66
CA ASP A 86 -26.15 -19.48 3.71
C ASP A 86 -25.34 -19.00 4.93
N PHE A 87 -24.21 -19.65 5.23
CA PHE A 87 -23.32 -19.21 6.30
C PHE A 87 -22.71 -17.84 5.99
N TRP A 88 -22.17 -17.67 4.78
CA TRP A 88 -21.55 -16.43 4.35
C TRP A 88 -22.58 -15.30 4.15
N GLU A 89 -23.77 -15.64 3.67
CA GLU A 89 -24.89 -14.70 3.59
C GLU A 89 -25.29 -14.20 4.98
N GLY A 90 -25.51 -15.11 5.93
CA GLY A 90 -25.82 -14.76 7.32
C GLY A 90 -24.72 -13.94 7.98
N LEU A 91 -23.46 -14.30 7.76
CA LEU A 91 -22.31 -13.56 8.28
C LEU A 91 -22.25 -12.13 7.70
N SER A 92 -22.54 -11.96 6.40
CA SER A 92 -22.57 -10.63 5.77
C SER A 92 -23.63 -9.73 6.42
N VAL A 93 -24.84 -10.25 6.65
CA VAL A 93 -25.93 -9.51 7.30
C VAL A 93 -25.56 -9.12 8.73
N GLN A 94 -24.89 -10.03 9.46
CA GLN A 94 -24.42 -9.76 10.81
C GLN A 94 -23.33 -8.67 10.85
N TYR A 95 -22.39 -8.67 9.91
CA TYR A 95 -21.33 -7.64 9.85
C TYR A 95 -21.85 -6.27 9.43
N VAL A 96 -22.93 -6.22 8.64
CA VAL A 96 -23.63 -4.97 8.35
C VAL A 96 -24.28 -4.45 9.64
N SER A 97 -25.09 -5.27 10.32
CA SER A 97 -25.86 -4.82 11.48
C SER A 97 -25.02 -4.52 12.73
N ALA A 98 -23.94 -5.26 12.95
CA ALA A 98 -23.09 -5.06 14.13
C ALA A 98 -22.30 -3.74 14.10
N ASN A 99 -22.13 -3.14 12.91
CA ASN A 99 -21.27 -1.99 12.68
C ASN A 99 -21.94 -0.95 11.77
N GLU A 100 -23.24 -0.74 11.97
CA GLU A 100 -24.06 0.18 11.15
C GLU A 100 -23.55 1.64 11.25
N ASP A 101 -23.05 2.03 12.43
CA ASP A 101 -22.50 3.36 12.70
C ASP A 101 -20.98 3.47 12.42
N SER A 102 -20.35 2.41 11.89
CA SER A 102 -18.90 2.39 11.66
C SER A 102 -18.53 2.72 10.22
N ASP A 103 -17.68 3.73 10.05
CA ASP A 103 -17.11 4.11 8.75
C ASP A 103 -15.78 3.41 8.44
N GLN A 104 -15.37 2.42 9.24
CA GLN A 104 -14.04 1.82 9.20
C GLN A 104 -14.11 0.30 9.05
N ILE A 105 -13.18 -0.26 8.27
CA ILE A 105 -12.97 -1.70 8.15
C ILE A 105 -12.65 -2.30 9.53
N GLN A 106 -13.40 -3.32 9.92
CA GLN A 106 -13.20 -4.05 11.17
C GLN A 106 -12.22 -5.21 10.96
N LEU A 107 -11.01 -5.07 11.49
CA LEU A 107 -9.96 -6.08 11.32
C LEU A 107 -10.31 -7.42 11.97
N SER A 108 -11.07 -7.44 13.06
CA SER A 108 -11.55 -8.68 13.67
C SER A 108 -12.41 -9.49 12.71
N GLU A 109 -13.26 -8.82 11.92
CA GLU A 109 -14.11 -9.43 10.90
C GLU A 109 -13.28 -9.94 9.73
N VAL A 110 -12.29 -9.15 9.27
CA VAL A 110 -11.31 -9.58 8.26
C VAL A 110 -10.57 -10.84 8.70
N TYR A 111 -10.06 -10.87 9.94
CA TYR A 111 -9.31 -12.00 10.47
C TYR A 111 -10.18 -13.24 10.67
N CYS A 112 -11.46 -13.06 11.01
CA CYS A 112 -12.41 -14.17 11.08
C CYS A 112 -12.58 -14.83 9.71
N VAL A 113 -12.88 -14.05 8.67
CA VAL A 113 -12.99 -14.54 7.28
C VAL A 113 -11.68 -15.19 6.85
N GLN A 114 -10.54 -14.51 7.06
CA GLN A 114 -9.22 -15.02 6.73
C GLN A 114 -8.96 -16.39 7.38
N SER A 115 -9.26 -16.56 8.66
CA SER A 115 -9.00 -17.80 9.39
C SER A 115 -9.82 -18.96 8.85
N ILE A 116 -11.11 -18.74 8.56
CA ILE A 116 -11.97 -19.76 7.95
C ILE A 116 -11.44 -20.15 6.57
N VAL A 117 -11.09 -19.17 5.73
CA VAL A 117 -10.53 -19.38 4.39
C VAL A 117 -9.22 -20.17 4.43
N GLN A 118 -8.35 -19.92 5.41
CA GLN A 118 -7.09 -20.65 5.59
C GLN A 118 -7.31 -22.10 6.01
N ILE A 119 -8.34 -22.40 6.81
CA ILE A 119 -8.63 -23.77 7.26
C ILE A 119 -9.34 -24.56 6.16
N VAL A 120 -10.35 -23.97 5.53
CA VAL A 120 -11.19 -24.63 4.52
C VAL A 120 -10.45 -24.82 3.20
N GLY A 121 -9.63 -23.84 2.80
CA GLY A 121 -8.87 -23.87 1.54
C GLY A 121 -9.63 -23.24 0.38
N GLU A 122 -9.13 -23.51 -0.84
CA GLU A 122 -9.56 -22.88 -2.09
C GLU A 122 -11.04 -23.09 -2.46
N GLU A 123 -11.65 -24.18 -1.99
CA GLU A 123 -13.04 -24.53 -2.28
C GLU A 123 -14.03 -23.47 -1.77
N VAL A 124 -13.66 -22.73 -0.72
CA VAL A 124 -14.47 -21.64 -0.16
C VAL A 124 -14.78 -20.55 -1.19
N PHE A 125 -13.91 -20.37 -2.20
CA PHE A 125 -14.09 -19.32 -3.20
C PHE A 125 -15.40 -19.48 -3.95
N ALA A 126 -15.79 -20.72 -4.29
CA ALA A 126 -17.01 -20.98 -5.06
C ALA A 126 -18.29 -20.52 -4.35
N VAL A 127 -18.30 -20.53 -3.02
CA VAL A 127 -19.46 -20.13 -2.21
C VAL A 127 -19.39 -18.69 -1.73
N LEU A 128 -18.19 -18.14 -1.51
CA LEU A 128 -18.00 -16.77 -1.03
C LEU A 128 -18.03 -15.74 -2.18
N GLN A 129 -17.57 -16.13 -3.38
CA GLN A 129 -17.54 -15.26 -4.57
C GLN A 129 -18.91 -14.66 -4.93
N PRO A 130 -20.03 -15.42 -4.96
CA PRO A 130 -21.34 -14.84 -5.26
C PRO A 130 -21.80 -13.83 -4.19
N VAL A 131 -21.49 -14.08 -2.91
CA VAL A 131 -21.82 -13.18 -1.80
C VAL A 131 -21.09 -11.85 -1.96
N ILE A 132 -19.77 -11.89 -2.17
CA ILE A 132 -18.97 -10.68 -2.39
C ILE A 132 -19.46 -9.95 -3.65
N THR A 133 -19.76 -10.67 -4.74
CA THR A 133 -20.26 -10.06 -5.99
C THR A 133 -21.52 -9.24 -5.74
N ARG A 134 -22.51 -9.78 -5.03
CA ARG A 134 -23.75 -9.05 -4.71
C ARG A 134 -23.48 -7.84 -3.82
N LEU A 135 -22.60 -7.96 -2.82
CA LEU A 135 -22.25 -6.83 -1.96
C LEU A 135 -21.54 -5.70 -2.73
N LEU A 136 -20.73 -6.04 -3.74
CA LEU A 136 -20.05 -5.05 -4.59
C LEU A 136 -21.00 -4.27 -5.51
N GLU A 137 -22.17 -4.82 -5.83
CA GLU A 137 -23.21 -4.19 -6.66
C GLU A 137 -24.06 -3.17 -5.88
N GLU A 138 -23.93 -3.14 -4.55
CA GLU A 138 -24.73 -2.30 -3.67
C GLU A 138 -24.10 -0.91 -3.48
N GLU A 139 -24.90 0.14 -3.46
CA GLU A 139 -24.41 1.50 -3.21
C GLU A 139 -24.27 1.84 -1.71
N ASP A 140 -24.88 1.02 -0.84
CA ASP A 140 -24.84 1.22 0.60
C ASP A 140 -23.42 1.08 1.17
N LYS A 141 -22.98 2.08 1.93
CA LYS A 141 -21.63 2.13 2.49
C LYS A 141 -21.32 0.96 3.42
N ASN A 142 -22.30 0.49 4.19
CA ASN A 142 -22.08 -0.62 5.14
C ASN A 142 -21.93 -1.95 4.39
N LYS A 143 -22.71 -2.16 3.33
CA LYS A 143 -22.54 -3.31 2.43
C LYS A 143 -21.20 -3.28 1.69
N GLN A 144 -20.77 -2.11 1.20
CA GLN A 144 -19.45 -1.92 0.58
C GLN A 144 -18.30 -2.19 1.57
N ARG A 145 -18.44 -1.75 2.84
CA ARG A 145 -17.50 -2.07 3.92
C ARG A 145 -17.39 -3.57 4.14
N VAL A 146 -18.52 -4.28 4.22
CA VAL A 146 -18.52 -5.74 4.37
C VAL A 146 -17.93 -6.43 3.14
N ALA A 147 -18.19 -5.93 1.92
CA ALA A 147 -17.57 -6.42 0.69
C ALA A 147 -16.03 -6.32 0.76
N ALA A 148 -15.52 -5.14 1.13
CA ALA A 148 -14.09 -4.89 1.30
C ALA A 148 -13.47 -5.81 2.37
N GLN A 149 -14.15 -6.00 3.50
CA GLN A 149 -13.68 -6.88 4.58
C GLN A 149 -13.60 -8.35 4.16
N MET A 150 -14.65 -8.87 3.51
CA MET A 150 -14.67 -10.24 3.00
C MET A 150 -13.61 -10.44 1.92
N MET A 151 -13.43 -9.44 1.05
CA MET A 151 -12.41 -9.44 0.01
C MET A 151 -10.98 -9.44 0.58
N LEU A 152 -10.70 -8.65 1.63
CA LEU A 152 -9.42 -8.71 2.35
C LEU A 152 -9.21 -10.08 2.99
N GLY A 153 -10.25 -10.61 3.64
CA GLY A 153 -10.20 -11.90 4.31
C GLY A 153 -9.83 -13.03 3.35
N ILE A 154 -10.47 -13.08 2.17
CA ILE A 154 -10.17 -14.11 1.16
C ILE A 154 -8.80 -13.89 0.50
N ILE A 155 -8.39 -12.65 0.19
CA ILE A 155 -7.04 -12.39 -0.38
C ILE A 155 -5.95 -12.80 0.62
N HIS A 156 -6.08 -12.41 1.89
CA HIS A 156 -5.11 -12.78 2.90
C HIS A 156 -5.14 -14.28 3.21
N GLY A 157 -6.31 -14.89 3.19
CA GLY A 157 -6.47 -16.33 3.44
C GLY A 157 -5.95 -17.20 2.31
N SER A 158 -6.00 -16.69 1.07
CA SER A 158 -5.55 -17.40 -0.13
C SER A 158 -4.04 -17.39 -0.36
N LYS A 159 -3.25 -16.72 0.50
CA LYS A 159 -1.77 -16.68 0.41
C LYS A 159 -1.14 -18.06 0.21
N HIS A 160 -1.73 -19.08 0.82
CA HIS A 160 -1.22 -20.46 0.81
C HIS A 160 -1.94 -21.39 -0.18
N TRP A 161 -2.86 -20.87 -0.99
CA TRP A 161 -3.52 -21.64 -2.04
C TRP A 161 -2.54 -22.00 -3.16
N PRO A 162 -2.81 -23.04 -3.95
CA PRO A 162 -2.09 -23.30 -5.19
C PRO A 162 -2.09 -22.06 -6.10
N ALA A 163 -1.01 -21.88 -6.87
CA ALA A 163 -0.86 -20.76 -7.79
C ALA A 163 -2.06 -20.59 -8.75
N ASP A 164 -2.60 -21.68 -9.29
CA ASP A 164 -3.76 -21.67 -10.19
C ASP A 164 -5.02 -21.11 -9.52
N ASN A 165 -5.25 -21.45 -8.24
CA ASN A 165 -6.40 -20.95 -7.49
C ASN A 165 -6.23 -19.48 -7.10
N GLN A 166 -5.01 -19.05 -6.77
CA GLN A 166 -4.72 -17.63 -6.59
C GLN A 166 -4.95 -16.87 -7.90
N THR A 167 -4.51 -17.41 -9.05
CA THR A 167 -4.72 -16.81 -10.36
C THR A 167 -6.21 -16.64 -10.66
N LYS A 168 -7.03 -17.68 -10.45
CA LYS A 168 -8.49 -17.59 -10.62
C LYS A 168 -9.14 -16.50 -9.75
N LEU A 169 -8.71 -16.39 -8.49
CA LEU A 169 -9.17 -15.32 -7.59
C LEU A 169 -8.82 -13.94 -8.14
N TRP A 170 -7.57 -13.75 -8.59
CA TRP A 170 -7.11 -12.47 -9.13
C TRP A 170 -7.76 -12.11 -10.46
N GLU A 171 -7.90 -13.05 -11.39
CA GLU A 171 -8.60 -12.83 -12.67
C GLU A 171 -10.05 -12.38 -12.43
N TRP A 172 -10.73 -12.99 -11.47
CA TRP A 172 -12.09 -12.58 -11.10
C TRP A 172 -12.14 -11.18 -10.44
N PHE A 173 -11.21 -10.89 -9.54
CA PHE A 173 -11.18 -9.61 -8.82
C PHE A 173 -10.71 -8.45 -9.69
N GLU A 174 -9.75 -8.68 -10.58
CA GLU A 174 -9.20 -7.68 -11.50
C GLU A 174 -10.29 -7.04 -12.37
N LEU A 175 -11.24 -7.85 -12.87
CA LEU A 175 -12.38 -7.38 -13.65
C LEU A 175 -13.31 -6.42 -12.87
N ARG A 176 -13.21 -6.37 -11.54
CA ARG A 176 -14.05 -5.54 -10.66
C ARG A 176 -13.33 -4.29 -10.15
N LEU A 177 -12.00 -4.19 -10.32
CA LEU A 177 -11.23 -3.06 -9.81
C LEU A 177 -11.71 -1.72 -10.36
N ALA A 178 -12.07 -1.67 -11.64
CA ALA A 178 -12.60 -0.44 -12.24
C ALA A 178 -13.91 0.03 -11.59
N GLY A 179 -14.82 -0.89 -11.26
CA GLY A 179 -16.06 -0.55 -10.54
C GLY A 179 -15.79 -0.11 -9.09
N ILE A 180 -14.84 -0.77 -8.43
CA ILE A 180 -14.43 -0.49 -7.06
C ILE A 180 -13.70 0.85 -6.91
N PHE A 181 -12.87 1.24 -7.88
CA PHE A 181 -12.04 2.45 -7.78
C PHE A 181 -12.60 3.64 -8.56
N ASN A 182 -13.68 3.46 -9.34
CA ASN A 182 -14.41 4.57 -9.96
C ASN A 182 -15.58 5.09 -9.09
N GLN A 183 -15.48 4.93 -7.77
CA GLN A 183 -16.50 5.36 -6.82
C GLN A 183 -16.63 6.89 -6.83
N LYS A 184 -17.89 7.34 -6.71
CA LYS A 184 -18.25 8.76 -6.64
C LYS A 184 -18.59 9.21 -5.22
N ASP A 185 -18.91 8.25 -4.36
CA ASP A 185 -19.20 8.49 -2.96
C ASP A 185 -17.89 8.54 -2.14
N LYS A 186 -17.75 9.56 -1.29
CA LYS A 186 -16.54 9.79 -0.49
C LYS A 186 -16.38 8.77 0.64
N ASP A 187 -17.46 8.34 1.26
CA ASP A 187 -17.43 7.37 2.37
C ASP A 187 -17.05 5.99 1.83
N VAL A 188 -17.62 5.60 0.68
CA VAL A 188 -17.25 4.37 -0.03
C VAL A 188 -15.80 4.42 -0.52
N MET A 189 -15.35 5.55 -1.06
CA MET A 189 -13.95 5.76 -1.44
C MET A 189 -13.02 5.61 -0.22
N ASN A 190 -13.40 6.11 0.95
CA ASN A 190 -12.61 5.97 2.16
C ASN A 190 -12.50 4.51 2.61
N ILE A 191 -13.59 3.74 2.54
CA ILE A 191 -13.58 2.29 2.80
C ILE A 191 -12.57 1.57 1.90
N TRP A 192 -12.58 1.85 0.60
CA TRP A 192 -11.65 1.22 -0.35
C TRP A 192 -10.21 1.74 -0.23
N SER A 193 -10.03 2.96 0.26
CA SER A 193 -8.70 3.46 0.66
C SER A 193 -8.15 2.67 1.83
N CYS A 194 -8.96 2.42 2.87
CA CYS A 194 -8.60 1.54 3.98
C CYS A 194 -8.32 0.11 3.51
N PHE A 195 -9.11 -0.42 2.56
CA PHE A 195 -8.87 -1.72 1.94
C PHE A 195 -7.46 -1.80 1.34
N ILE A 196 -7.08 -0.81 0.53
CA ILE A 196 -5.73 -0.77 -0.07
C ILE A 196 -4.67 -0.76 1.03
N GLY A 197 -4.84 0.09 2.06
CA GLY A 197 -3.90 0.15 3.17
C GLY A 197 -3.67 -1.22 3.80
N PHE A 198 -4.74 -1.89 4.23
CA PHE A 198 -4.65 -3.21 4.86
C PHE A 198 -4.18 -4.32 3.93
N LEU A 199 -4.52 -4.24 2.64
CA LEU A 199 -4.07 -5.22 1.64
C LEU A 199 -2.54 -5.28 1.59
N PHE A 200 -1.87 -4.13 1.60
CA PHE A 200 -0.42 -4.04 1.43
C PHE A 200 0.39 -4.14 2.73
N THR A 201 -0.24 -4.02 3.90
CA THR A 201 0.42 -4.14 5.21
C THR A 201 1.12 -5.49 5.36
N ASP A 202 2.41 -5.49 5.72
CA ASP A 202 3.20 -6.71 5.97
C ASP A 202 3.18 -7.72 4.80
N ARG A 203 3.07 -7.20 3.56
CA ARG A 203 3.04 -8.02 2.35
C ARG A 203 3.96 -7.47 1.29
N ASP A 204 4.48 -8.37 0.47
CA ASP A 204 5.22 -7.98 -0.73
C ASP A 204 4.21 -7.43 -1.76
N PRO A 205 4.35 -6.16 -2.22
CA PRO A 205 3.39 -5.57 -3.14
C PRO A 205 3.25 -6.32 -4.47
N ARG A 206 4.29 -7.08 -4.84
CA ARG A 206 4.30 -7.91 -6.06
C ARG A 206 3.34 -9.09 -5.98
N ARG A 207 2.79 -9.41 -4.82
CA ARG A 207 1.71 -10.41 -4.71
C ARG A 207 0.39 -9.90 -5.28
N TYR A 208 0.19 -8.59 -5.27
CA TYR A 208 -1.09 -7.93 -5.59
C TYR A 208 -0.94 -7.04 -6.83
N GLN A 209 -0.19 -7.53 -7.82
CA GLN A 209 0.13 -6.81 -9.06
C GLN A 209 -1.11 -6.22 -9.75
N PRO A 210 -2.27 -6.91 -9.85
CA PRO A 210 -3.44 -6.30 -10.47
C PRO A 210 -3.87 -4.97 -9.82
N VAL A 211 -3.89 -4.93 -8.48
CA VAL A 211 -4.23 -3.71 -7.72
C VAL A 211 -3.13 -2.66 -7.89
N MET A 212 -1.86 -3.05 -7.75
CA MET A 212 -0.73 -2.13 -7.97
C MET A 212 -0.79 -1.47 -9.36
N ASN A 213 -0.94 -2.29 -10.41
CA ASN A 213 -1.00 -1.82 -11.79
C ASN A 213 -2.17 -0.88 -12.00
N HIS A 214 -3.33 -1.19 -11.40
CA HIS A 214 -4.50 -0.31 -11.46
C HIS A 214 -4.24 1.04 -10.78
N LEU A 215 -3.63 1.05 -9.59
CA LEU A 215 -3.30 2.27 -8.86
C LEU A 215 -2.29 3.15 -9.61
N MET A 216 -1.25 2.53 -10.19
CA MET A 216 -0.27 3.23 -11.02
C MET A 216 -0.91 3.79 -12.29
N HIS A 217 -1.74 3.00 -12.96
CA HIS A 217 -2.47 3.46 -14.14
C HIS A 217 -3.38 4.63 -13.80
N LEU A 218 -4.14 4.56 -12.72
CA LEU A 218 -5.01 5.63 -12.25
C LEU A 218 -4.21 6.91 -11.99
N LEU A 219 -3.07 6.82 -11.31
CA LEU A 219 -2.23 7.98 -11.01
C LEU A 219 -1.56 8.59 -12.25
N HIS A 220 -1.12 7.77 -13.21
CA HIS A 220 -0.43 8.27 -14.41
C HIS A 220 -1.40 8.75 -15.50
N SER A 221 -2.64 8.29 -15.48
CA SER A 221 -3.66 8.64 -16.48
C SER A 221 -4.47 9.88 -16.11
N ILE A 222 -4.43 10.32 -14.85
CA ILE A 222 -5.24 11.44 -14.39
C ILE A 222 -4.74 12.77 -14.94
N ASP A 223 -5.65 13.58 -15.45
CA ASP A 223 -5.36 14.97 -15.83
C ASP A 223 -5.38 15.86 -14.58
N PHE A 224 -4.21 16.20 -14.06
CA PHE A 224 -4.03 17.10 -12.92
C PHE A 224 -4.54 18.53 -13.17
N ASN A 225 -4.74 18.91 -14.44
CA ASN A 225 -5.34 20.18 -14.84
C ASN A 225 -6.81 20.05 -15.24
N GLY A 226 -7.38 18.85 -15.11
CA GLY A 226 -8.77 18.54 -15.44
C GLY A 226 -9.76 19.32 -14.57
N GLU A 227 -11.03 19.29 -14.95
CA GLU A 227 -12.09 20.09 -14.29
C GLU A 227 -12.51 19.52 -12.92
N SER A 228 -12.13 18.29 -12.59
CA SER A 228 -12.56 17.55 -11.40
C SER A 228 -11.42 17.38 -10.39
N ALA A 229 -11.40 18.23 -9.35
CA ALA A 229 -10.52 18.05 -8.19
C ALA A 229 -10.77 16.72 -7.47
N PHE A 230 -12.01 16.24 -7.50
CA PHE A 230 -12.40 14.99 -6.87
C PHE A 230 -11.69 13.78 -7.50
N ASP A 231 -11.60 13.71 -8.83
CA ASP A 231 -10.94 12.57 -9.48
C ASP A 231 -9.42 12.57 -9.24
N ILE A 232 -8.81 13.75 -9.17
CA ILE A 232 -7.38 13.90 -8.81
C ILE A 232 -7.13 13.47 -7.37
N THR A 233 -7.91 13.98 -6.42
CA THR A 233 -7.78 13.64 -5.00
C THR A 233 -8.10 12.17 -4.72
N LYS A 234 -9.02 11.56 -5.46
CA LYS A 234 -9.30 10.11 -5.42
C LYS A 234 -8.10 9.28 -5.86
N ALA A 235 -7.52 9.61 -7.02
CA ALA A 235 -6.32 8.93 -7.53
C ALA A 235 -5.15 9.04 -6.54
N LEU A 236 -4.86 10.25 -6.06
CA LEU A 236 -3.83 10.50 -5.06
C LEU A 236 -4.13 9.79 -3.73
N GLY A 237 -5.39 9.79 -3.28
CA GLY A 237 -5.81 9.16 -2.02
C GLY A 237 -5.64 7.65 -2.02
N PHE A 238 -6.07 6.97 -3.08
CA PHE A 238 -5.85 5.53 -3.22
C PHE A 238 -4.37 5.19 -3.31
N PHE A 239 -3.61 5.94 -4.11
CA PHE A 239 -2.17 5.72 -4.23
C PHE A 239 -1.45 5.95 -2.88
N ARG A 240 -1.79 7.02 -2.16
CA ARG A 240 -1.24 7.31 -0.84
C ARG A 240 -1.53 6.18 0.14
N SER A 241 -2.74 5.63 0.09
CA SER A 241 -3.13 4.52 0.97
C SER A 241 -2.26 3.29 0.74
N PHE A 242 -1.88 3.01 -0.52
CA PHE A 242 -0.88 2.00 -0.84
C PHE A 242 0.51 2.41 -0.30
N TYR A 243 1.00 3.59 -0.69
CA TYR A 243 2.37 4.03 -0.45
C TYR A 243 2.71 4.13 1.04
N CYS A 244 1.79 4.63 1.87
CA CYS A 244 2.00 4.74 3.31
C CYS A 244 2.01 3.39 4.05
N ASN A 245 1.42 2.34 3.48
CA ASN A 245 1.27 1.04 4.15
C ASN A 245 2.31 -0.01 3.71
N VAL A 246 3.13 0.29 2.69
CA VAL A 246 4.23 -0.59 2.25
C VAL A 246 5.56 -0.36 2.98
N GLY A 247 5.65 0.70 3.80
CA GLY A 247 6.86 1.06 4.53
C GLY A 247 8.06 1.27 3.59
N LEU A 248 9.24 0.76 3.96
CA LEU A 248 10.48 0.95 3.20
C LEU A 248 10.41 0.44 1.76
N LYS A 249 9.52 -0.51 1.48
CA LYS A 249 9.32 -1.05 0.12
C LYS A 249 8.81 0.03 -0.83
N GLY A 250 8.15 1.06 -0.31
CA GLY A 250 7.72 2.25 -1.05
C GLY A 250 8.86 2.99 -1.76
N TYR A 251 10.10 2.81 -1.30
CA TYR A 251 11.30 3.38 -1.91
C TYR A 251 11.33 3.17 -3.44
N ALA A 252 10.93 1.99 -3.91
CA ALA A 252 10.97 1.59 -5.32
C ALA A 252 10.19 2.54 -6.27
N TRP A 253 9.19 3.27 -5.75
CA TRP A 253 8.35 4.18 -6.52
C TRP A 253 8.60 5.66 -6.19
N THR A 254 9.46 5.95 -5.22
CA THR A 254 9.50 7.28 -4.61
C THR A 254 9.90 8.38 -5.59
N GLU A 255 10.88 8.14 -6.45
CA GLU A 255 11.33 9.13 -7.44
C GLU A 255 10.23 9.50 -8.46
N ASP A 256 9.52 8.50 -8.97
CA ASP A 256 8.44 8.67 -9.94
C ASP A 256 7.31 9.52 -9.36
N ILE A 257 6.85 9.12 -8.16
CA ILE A 257 5.77 9.80 -7.45
C ILE A 257 6.17 11.21 -7.03
N LEU A 258 7.42 11.40 -6.59
CA LEU A 258 7.95 12.72 -6.31
C LEU A 258 7.90 13.61 -7.54
N ASN A 259 8.29 13.11 -8.71
CA ASN A 259 8.26 13.90 -9.95
C ASN A 259 6.83 14.28 -10.36
N ILE A 260 5.87 13.37 -10.23
CA ILE A 260 4.44 13.65 -10.49
C ILE A 260 3.95 14.75 -9.54
N CYS A 261 4.11 14.54 -8.23
CA CYS A 261 3.68 15.49 -7.21
C CYS A 261 4.35 16.86 -7.39
N TRP A 262 5.66 16.88 -7.67
CA TRP A 262 6.42 18.12 -7.79
C TRP A 262 6.03 18.94 -9.02
N THR A 263 5.63 18.29 -10.12
CA THR A 263 5.17 18.95 -11.34
C THR A 263 3.85 19.70 -11.13
N HIS A 264 3.07 19.33 -10.11
CA HIS A 264 1.72 19.84 -9.87
C HIS A 264 1.57 20.61 -8.55
N ILE A 265 2.67 21.10 -7.98
CA ILE A 265 2.67 21.87 -6.72
C ILE A 265 1.94 23.22 -6.81
N ASP A 266 1.64 23.69 -8.02
CA ASP A 266 0.94 24.94 -8.28
C ASP A 266 -0.52 24.74 -8.70
N SER A 267 -1.04 23.51 -8.51
CA SER A 267 -2.43 23.13 -8.80
C SER A 267 -3.44 24.19 -8.35
N ARG A 268 -4.48 24.40 -9.16
CA ARG A 268 -5.54 25.37 -8.88
C ARG A 268 -6.49 24.96 -7.75
N TYR A 269 -6.44 23.69 -7.35
CA TYR A 269 -7.35 23.11 -6.35
C TYR A 269 -6.64 22.92 -5.01
N GLU A 270 -7.17 23.54 -3.96
CA GLU A 270 -6.60 23.48 -2.61
C GLU A 270 -6.60 22.04 -2.04
N GLU A 271 -7.63 21.26 -2.35
CA GLU A 271 -7.73 19.86 -1.92
C GLU A 271 -6.64 18.99 -2.57
N VAL A 272 -6.29 19.27 -3.83
CA VAL A 272 -5.20 18.59 -4.52
C VAL A 272 -3.86 18.97 -3.90
N LEU A 273 -3.64 20.25 -3.59
CA LEU A 273 -2.43 20.72 -2.91
C LEU A 273 -2.29 20.07 -1.52
N THR A 274 -3.40 19.88 -0.80
CA THR A 274 -3.43 19.16 0.49
C THR A 274 -3.02 17.70 0.31
N CYS A 275 -3.53 17.01 -0.71
CA CYS A 275 -3.11 15.64 -1.03
C CYS A 275 -1.62 15.56 -1.41
N ILE A 276 -1.14 16.48 -2.26
CA ILE A 276 0.28 16.55 -2.65
C ILE A 276 1.16 16.80 -1.42
N SER A 277 0.79 17.74 -0.55
CA SER A 277 1.48 17.96 0.74
C SER A 277 1.58 16.66 1.55
N GLY A 278 0.46 15.93 1.71
CA GLY A 278 0.45 14.63 2.38
C GLY A 278 1.35 13.57 1.72
N MET A 279 1.44 13.58 0.40
CA MET A 279 2.36 12.72 -0.36
C MET A 279 3.82 13.08 -0.13
N LEU A 280 4.18 14.38 -0.16
CA LEU A 280 5.55 14.85 0.08
C LEU A 280 6.05 14.48 1.48
N ILE A 281 5.18 14.51 2.50
CA ILE A 281 5.49 14.03 3.85
C ILE A 281 5.80 12.52 3.82
N SER A 282 4.93 11.76 3.16
CA SER A 282 5.08 10.30 3.06
C SER A 282 6.37 9.93 2.32
N ILE A 283 6.70 10.66 1.25
CA ILE A 283 7.95 10.54 0.50
C ILE A 283 9.15 10.87 1.39
N GLY A 284 9.09 11.97 2.14
CA GLY A 284 10.13 12.35 3.10
C GLY A 284 10.38 11.25 4.12
N ASN A 285 9.32 10.68 4.69
CA ASN A 285 9.41 9.59 5.67
C ASN A 285 10.00 8.30 5.07
N THR A 286 9.68 7.99 3.82
CA THR A 286 10.18 6.78 3.15
C THR A 286 11.65 6.92 2.74
N MET A 287 12.06 8.13 2.35
CA MET A 287 13.43 8.43 1.91
C MET A 287 14.35 8.80 3.07
N TRP A 288 13.79 9.12 4.25
CA TRP A 288 14.58 9.31 5.45
C TRP A 288 15.21 7.99 5.87
N TYR A 289 16.52 7.91 5.63
CA TYR A 289 17.26 6.67 5.77
C TYR A 289 18.66 6.91 6.34
N PRO A 290 19.06 6.18 7.40
CA PRO A 290 20.42 6.21 7.91
C PRO A 290 21.45 5.83 6.83
N SER A 291 22.62 6.45 6.88
CA SER A 291 23.69 6.30 5.90
C SER A 291 25.03 5.83 6.52
N PRO A 292 25.04 4.75 7.33
CA PRO A 292 26.30 4.18 7.79
C PRO A 292 27.12 3.66 6.60
N SER A 293 28.45 3.57 6.75
CA SER A 293 29.29 3.00 5.68
C SER A 293 28.93 1.54 5.37
N LEU A 294 28.53 0.79 6.40
CA LEU A 294 27.97 -0.56 6.32
C LEU A 294 26.81 -0.68 7.30
N ARG A 295 25.76 -1.41 6.91
CA ARG A 295 24.55 -1.57 7.72
C ARG A 295 24.66 -2.75 8.67
N THR A 296 25.66 -2.68 9.53
CA THR A 296 25.85 -3.61 10.64
C THR A 296 25.71 -2.87 11.96
N ALA A 297 25.24 -3.56 12.99
CA ALA A 297 25.09 -2.97 14.32
C ALA A 297 26.44 -2.42 14.84
N GLU A 298 27.53 -3.16 14.63
CA GLU A 298 28.88 -2.73 15.00
C GLU A 298 29.29 -1.44 14.30
N THR A 299 29.06 -1.33 12.98
CA THR A 299 29.42 -0.14 12.21
C THR A 299 28.63 1.08 12.67
N VAL A 300 27.32 0.93 12.89
CA VAL A 300 26.46 2.01 13.41
C VAL A 300 26.95 2.49 14.79
N ILE A 301 27.29 1.57 15.70
CA ILE A 301 27.81 1.92 17.04
C ILE A 301 29.18 2.60 16.94
N ARG A 302 30.08 2.09 16.10
CA ARG A 302 31.40 2.70 15.89
C ARG A 302 31.25 4.11 15.34
N GLU A 303 30.52 4.27 14.25
CA GLU A 303 30.39 5.53 13.53
C GLU A 303 29.66 6.60 14.33
N SER A 304 28.65 6.21 15.11
CA SER A 304 27.97 7.16 16.02
C SER A 304 28.91 7.75 17.09
N ARG A 305 30.01 7.08 17.42
CA ARG A 305 31.01 7.54 18.40
C ARG A 305 32.17 8.29 17.77
N THR A 306 32.55 7.92 16.55
CA THR A 306 33.80 8.38 15.94
C THR A 306 33.60 9.41 14.82
N LEU A 307 32.46 9.39 14.13
CA LEU A 307 32.23 10.32 13.03
C LEU A 307 31.77 11.69 13.56
N PRO A 308 32.28 12.79 12.97
CA PRO A 308 31.74 14.11 13.20
C PRO A 308 30.25 14.23 12.83
N LEU A 309 29.55 15.17 13.45
CA LEU A 309 28.14 15.44 13.17
C LEU A 309 27.85 15.83 11.70
N VAL A 310 28.85 16.30 10.95
CA VAL A 310 28.68 16.64 9.52
C VAL A 310 28.41 15.41 8.65
N ASN A 311 28.80 14.21 9.10
CA ASN A 311 28.55 12.97 8.38
C ASN A 311 27.06 12.56 8.39
N ASP A 312 26.26 13.14 9.28
CA ASP A 312 24.81 12.93 9.35
C ASP A 312 24.40 11.45 9.25
N LEU A 313 24.94 10.62 10.12
CA LEU A 313 24.74 9.16 10.11
C LEU A 313 23.26 8.74 10.03
N MET A 314 22.37 9.52 10.64
CA MET A 314 20.94 9.26 10.69
C MET A 314 20.16 9.89 9.52
N GLY A 315 20.82 10.57 8.59
CA GLY A 315 20.19 11.22 7.43
C GLY A 315 19.19 12.31 7.79
N VAL A 316 19.42 13.04 8.89
CA VAL A 316 18.48 14.07 9.40
C VAL A 316 18.78 15.45 8.82
N ARG A 317 20.02 15.72 8.42
CA ARG A 317 20.54 17.02 7.95
C ARG A 317 20.60 17.11 6.42
N GLU A 318 20.89 16.01 5.75
CA GLU A 318 20.84 15.90 4.29
C GLU A 318 19.37 15.71 3.87
N HIS A 319 18.73 16.79 3.42
CA HIS A 319 17.35 16.73 2.98
C HIS A 319 17.25 16.34 1.51
N ILE A 320 16.48 15.29 1.21
CA ILE A 320 16.17 14.87 -0.17
C ILE A 320 15.57 16.01 -1.01
N PHE A 321 14.85 16.92 -0.36
CA PHE A 321 14.23 18.06 -1.02
C PHE A 321 15.16 19.27 -1.16
N LYS A 322 16.42 19.23 -0.71
CA LYS A 322 17.30 20.41 -0.64
C LYS A 322 17.34 21.20 -1.94
N THR A 323 17.66 20.57 -3.06
CA THR A 323 17.73 21.22 -4.38
C THR A 323 16.39 21.85 -4.75
N ARG A 324 15.31 21.08 -4.60
CA ARG A 324 13.92 21.47 -4.86
C ARG A 324 13.44 22.64 -3.97
N VAL A 325 13.83 22.67 -2.70
CA VAL A 325 13.55 23.77 -1.77
C VAL A 325 14.32 25.02 -2.16
N MET A 326 15.58 24.89 -2.61
CA MET A 326 16.34 26.03 -3.12
C MET A 326 15.70 26.61 -4.39
N GLU A 327 15.19 25.76 -5.29
CA GLU A 327 14.42 26.18 -6.46
C GLU A 327 13.13 26.91 -6.08
N LEU A 328 12.41 26.43 -5.06
CA LEU A 328 11.25 27.12 -4.50
C LEU A 328 11.63 28.50 -3.97
N VAL A 329 12.70 28.62 -3.19
CA VAL A 329 13.15 29.91 -2.63
C VAL A 329 13.40 30.95 -3.73
N GLU A 330 14.04 30.56 -4.84
CA GLU A 330 14.23 31.45 -5.98
C GLU A 330 12.91 31.75 -6.71
N SER A 331 12.06 30.73 -6.90
CA SER A 331 10.75 30.88 -7.57
C SER A 331 9.79 31.78 -6.79
N PHE A 332 9.79 31.71 -5.46
CA PHE A 332 8.96 32.56 -4.61
C PHE A 332 9.29 34.05 -4.74
N LYS A 333 10.55 34.42 -5.01
CA LYS A 333 10.93 35.82 -5.28
C LYS A 333 10.19 36.32 -6.53
N ILE A 334 10.18 35.52 -7.59
CA ILE A 334 9.52 35.85 -8.87
C ILE A 334 8.01 35.88 -8.68
N TRP A 335 7.41 34.86 -8.07
CA TRP A 335 5.96 34.78 -7.89
C TRP A 335 5.43 35.86 -6.96
N ARG A 336 6.23 36.35 -6.01
CA ARG A 336 5.86 37.46 -5.13
C ARG A 336 5.62 38.75 -5.93
N ASP A 337 6.49 39.03 -6.89
CA ASP A 337 6.37 40.22 -7.74
C ASP A 337 5.18 40.10 -8.72
N GLN A 338 4.83 38.88 -9.11
CA GLN A 338 3.68 38.57 -9.97
C GLN A 338 2.35 38.46 -9.22
N ARG A 339 2.37 38.52 -7.88
CA ARG A 339 1.19 38.27 -7.04
C ARG A 339 0.12 39.34 -7.27
N VAL A 340 -1.08 38.90 -7.61
CA VAL A 340 -2.24 39.79 -7.78
C VAL A 340 -2.78 40.20 -6.41
N SER A 341 -3.27 41.44 -6.30
CA SER A 341 -3.81 41.99 -5.05
C SER A 341 -5.32 41.76 -4.90
N GLY A 342 -5.82 41.85 -3.67
CA GLY A 342 -7.25 41.78 -3.37
C GLY A 342 -7.83 40.36 -3.44
N PRO A 343 -9.12 40.20 -3.80
CA PRO A 343 -9.80 38.89 -3.77
C PRO A 343 -9.21 37.83 -4.70
N GLN A 344 -8.43 38.24 -5.71
CA GLN A 344 -7.80 37.33 -6.68
C GLN A 344 -6.43 36.80 -6.23
N ALA A 345 -5.95 37.24 -5.06
CA ALA A 345 -4.62 36.87 -4.58
C ALA A 345 -4.45 35.36 -4.42
N SER A 346 -5.48 34.65 -3.92
CA SER A 346 -5.50 33.19 -3.76
C SER A 346 -5.32 32.41 -5.08
N HIS A 347 -5.59 33.04 -6.23
CA HIS A 347 -5.35 32.45 -7.54
C HIS A 347 -3.93 32.70 -8.07
N SER A 348 -3.10 33.46 -7.35
CA SER A 348 -1.69 33.64 -7.70
C SER A 348 -0.90 32.37 -7.35
N THR A 349 0.05 31.99 -8.20
CA THR A 349 0.97 30.87 -7.93
C THR A 349 1.66 31.02 -6.58
N TYR A 350 2.01 32.24 -6.19
CA TYR A 350 2.60 32.55 -4.87
C TYR A 350 1.74 32.04 -3.71
N ASP A 351 0.43 32.32 -3.71
CA ASP A 351 -0.46 31.95 -2.61
C ASP A 351 -0.75 30.43 -2.62
N ARG A 352 -0.92 29.83 -3.81
CA ARG A 352 -1.17 28.38 -3.95
C ARG A 352 0.02 27.52 -3.52
N VAL A 353 1.20 27.81 -4.06
CA VAL A 353 2.42 27.08 -3.65
C VAL A 353 2.76 27.42 -2.20
N GLY A 354 2.51 28.64 -1.75
CA GLY A 354 2.62 29.04 -0.34
C GLY A 354 1.75 28.20 0.58
N PHE A 355 0.48 27.98 0.23
CA PHE A 355 -0.42 27.09 0.97
C PHE A 355 0.12 25.66 1.05
N LEU A 356 0.58 25.10 -0.07
CA LEU A 356 1.16 23.75 -0.11
C LEU A 356 2.39 23.65 0.80
N VAL A 357 3.32 24.60 0.71
CA VAL A 357 4.56 24.59 1.51
C VAL A 357 4.24 24.75 2.99
N CYS A 358 3.34 25.67 3.36
CA CYS A 358 2.91 25.82 4.74
C CYS A 358 2.26 24.56 5.28
N SER A 359 1.38 23.92 4.50
CA SER A 359 0.75 22.65 4.87
C SER A 359 1.79 21.54 5.04
N TRP A 360 2.72 21.43 4.08
CA TRP A 360 3.78 20.43 4.08
C TRP A 360 4.67 20.57 5.31
N LEU A 361 5.14 21.79 5.60
CA LEU A 361 6.00 22.06 6.76
C LEU A 361 5.25 21.90 8.09
N PHE A 362 4.01 22.38 8.18
CA PHE A 362 3.22 22.26 9.40
C PHE A 362 3.07 20.80 9.84
N TRP A 363 2.69 19.93 8.92
CA TRP A 363 2.54 18.50 9.20
C TRP A 363 3.85 17.73 9.26
N SER A 364 4.95 18.25 8.72
CA SER A 364 6.28 17.63 8.89
C SER A 364 6.90 17.93 10.26
N LEU A 365 6.41 18.98 10.95
CA LEU A 365 6.90 19.42 12.26
C LEU A 365 6.00 19.01 13.44
N ALA A 366 4.76 18.58 13.14
CA ALA A 366 3.80 18.05 14.11
C ALA A 366 4.07 16.56 14.35
#